data_AF-A0A348NQH9-F1
#
_entry.id   AF-A0A348NQH9-F1
#
_cell.length_a   1.000
_cell.length_b   1.000
_cell.length_c   1.000
_cell.angle_alpha   90.00
_cell.angle_beta   90.00
_cell.angle_gamma   90.00
#
_symmetry.space_group_name_H-M   'P 1'
#
loop_
_entity.id
_entity.type
_entity.pdbx_description
1 polymer ?
#
loop_
_entity_poly.entity_id
_entity_poly.type
_entity_poly.pdbx_seq_one_letter_code
_entity_poly.pdbx_strand_id
1 'polypeptide(L)'
;MLIVRHLWTIVLLPLLAAVSVSVCAIAADKPNIIIFLVDDMGVMDTSVPFLTDADGEPMVYPLNEWYRTPSMARLAAQGTRFSTFYAQSVCSPTRATVMNGQNATRHATTQWIAPHSNNRGQFGPQAWNWSGLKKADVTLPRVLQGAGY
;
A
#
# COMPACT_ATOMS: atom_id res chain seq x y z
N MET A 1 12.00 49.79 -37.32
CA MET A 1 12.12 49.04 -36.04
C MET A 1 10.89 48.15 -35.75
N LEU A 2 10.33 47.48 -36.78
CA LEU A 2 9.18 46.58 -36.64
C LEU A 2 9.42 45.16 -37.19
N ILE A 3 10.44 44.97 -38.03
CA ILE A 3 10.70 43.69 -38.72
C ILE A 3 11.36 42.65 -37.80
N VAL A 4 12.12 43.08 -36.79
CA VAL A 4 12.83 42.16 -35.85
C VAL A 4 11.87 41.53 -34.83
N ARG A 5 10.73 42.18 -34.52
CA ARG A 5 9.74 41.68 -33.55
C ARG A 5 8.89 40.51 -34.06
N HIS A 6 8.87 40.25 -35.36
CA HIS A 6 8.08 39.16 -35.96
C HIS A 6 8.90 37.89 -36.24
N LEU A 7 10.23 37.97 -36.20
CA LEU A 7 11.12 36.83 -36.39
C LEU A 7 11.23 35.93 -35.14
N TRP A 8 11.00 36.49 -33.95
CA TRP A 8 11.10 35.76 -32.69
C TRP A 8 9.84 34.92 -32.42
N THR A 9 8.66 35.40 -32.83
CA THR A 9 7.38 34.69 -32.69
C THR A 9 7.23 33.49 -33.62
N ILE A 10 7.88 33.49 -34.79
CA ILE A 10 7.79 32.40 -35.79
C ILE A 10 8.66 31.20 -35.39
N VAL A 11 9.73 31.40 -34.59
CA VAL A 11 10.62 30.33 -34.12
C VAL A 11 10.19 29.74 -32.77
N LEU A 12 9.56 30.53 -31.90
CA LEU A 12 9.12 30.07 -30.56
C LEU A 12 7.88 29.16 -30.60
N LEU A 13 6.97 29.36 -31.56
CA LEU A 13 5.72 28.57 -31.67
C LEU A 13 5.96 27.08 -32.03
N PRO A 14 6.82 26.71 -33.00
CA PRO A 14 7.11 25.31 -33.28
C PRO A 14 7.95 24.64 -32.18
N LEU A 15 8.75 25.41 -31.42
CA LEU A 15 9.56 24.88 -30.31
C LEU A 15 8.68 24.50 -29.10
N LEU A 16 7.66 25.30 -28.77
CA LEU A 16 6.66 24.95 -27.75
C LEU A 16 5.78 23.77 -28.18
N ALA A 17 5.45 23.66 -29.47
CA ALA A 17 4.71 22.52 -29.99
C ALA A 17 5.52 21.21 -29.93
N ALA A 18 6.82 21.25 -30.22
CA ALA A 18 7.71 20.08 -30.14
C ALA A 18 7.92 19.59 -28.69
N VAL A 19 7.99 20.51 -27.71
CA VAL A 19 8.07 20.14 -26.28
C VAL A 19 6.77 19.50 -25.77
N SER A 20 5.62 19.90 -26.33
CA SER A 20 4.31 19.35 -25.95
C SER A 20 4.09 17.90 -26.40
N VAL A 21 4.74 17.46 -27.49
CA VAL A 21 4.57 16.10 -28.04
C VAL A 21 5.41 15.06 -27.28
N SER A 22 6.56 15.42 -26.70
CA SER A 22 7.41 14.48 -25.94
C SER A 22 6.86 14.09 -24.56
N VAL A 23 5.82 14.76 -24.05
CA VAL A 23 5.24 14.46 -22.72
C VAL A 23 4.16 13.36 -22.80
N CYS A 24 3.73 12.94 -23.99
CA CYS A 24 2.52 12.12 -24.14
C CYS A 24 2.73 10.59 -24.21
N ALA A 25 3.94 10.05 -24.10
CA ALA A 25 4.14 8.62 -24.38
C ALA A 25 5.27 7.93 -23.61
N ILE A 26 5.24 8.03 -22.29
CA ILE A 26 5.64 6.88 -21.47
C ILE A 26 4.38 6.43 -20.75
N ALA A 27 3.52 5.71 -21.48
CA ALA A 27 2.58 4.83 -20.82
C ALA A 27 3.45 3.87 -20.02
N ALA A 28 3.52 4.08 -18.70
CA ALA A 28 4.23 3.17 -17.84
C ALA A 28 3.60 1.79 -18.05
N ASP A 29 4.42 0.82 -18.48
CA ASP A 29 4.00 -0.56 -18.59
C ASP A 29 3.29 -0.93 -17.29
N LYS A 30 2.16 -1.60 -17.43
CA LYS A 30 1.33 -2.01 -16.33
C LYS A 30 2.15 -2.91 -15.39
N PRO A 31 2.57 -2.42 -14.19
CA PRO A 31 3.52 -3.16 -13.38
C PRO A 31 2.86 -4.39 -12.77
N ASN A 32 3.61 -5.44 -12.47
CA ASN A 32 3.08 -6.49 -11.60
C ASN A 32 2.97 -5.97 -10.17
N ILE A 33 1.82 -6.16 -9.52
CA ILE A 33 1.60 -5.76 -8.12
C ILE A 33 1.62 -7.01 -7.25
N ILE A 34 2.58 -7.09 -6.33
CA ILE A 34 2.70 -8.19 -5.37
C ILE A 34 2.50 -7.62 -3.96
N ILE A 35 1.48 -8.12 -3.27
CA ILE A 35 1.25 -7.86 -1.84
C ILE A 35 1.69 -9.10 -1.08
N PHE A 36 2.85 -9.02 -0.42
CA PHE A 36 3.35 -10.08 0.45
C PHE A 36 2.96 -9.78 1.91
N LEU A 37 1.84 -10.36 2.35
CA LEU A 37 1.28 -10.15 3.69
C LEU A 37 1.60 -11.34 4.61
N VAL A 38 2.35 -11.11 5.67
CA VAL A 38 2.73 -12.13 6.67
C VAL A 38 1.75 -12.09 7.85
N ASP A 39 1.37 -13.27 8.36
CA ASP A 39 0.46 -13.40 9.50
C ASP A 39 1.22 -13.31 10.82
N ASP A 40 0.68 -12.57 11.79
CA ASP A 40 1.20 -12.44 13.16
C ASP A 40 2.70 -12.09 13.29
N MET A 41 3.28 -11.43 12.29
CA MET A 41 4.67 -10.98 12.30
C MET A 41 4.78 -9.62 13.01
N GLY A 42 5.46 -9.59 14.15
CA GLY A 42 5.80 -8.37 14.86
C GLY A 42 6.83 -7.51 14.14
N VAL A 43 6.89 -6.23 14.46
CA VAL A 43 7.84 -5.26 13.86
C VAL A 43 9.31 -5.63 14.09
N MET A 44 9.61 -6.43 15.12
CA MET A 44 10.95 -6.92 15.45
C MET A 44 11.22 -8.37 15.04
N ASP A 45 10.26 -9.07 14.42
CA ASP A 45 10.38 -10.49 14.05
C ASP A 45 11.19 -10.67 12.75
N THR A 46 12.32 -9.97 12.65
CA THR A 46 13.06 -9.73 11.42
C THR A 46 14.49 -9.33 11.73
N SER A 47 15.43 -9.64 10.83
CA SER A 47 16.81 -9.12 10.92
C SER A 47 16.95 -7.66 10.47
N VAL A 48 15.87 -7.02 10.01
CA VAL A 48 15.86 -5.64 9.51
C VAL A 48 15.40 -4.69 10.61
N PRO A 49 16.17 -3.64 10.96
CA PRO A 49 15.74 -2.64 11.94
C PRO A 49 14.69 -1.71 11.31
N PHE A 50 13.44 -1.79 11.79
CA PHE A 50 12.33 -0.92 11.34
C PHE A 50 12.08 0.27 12.26
N LEU A 51 12.32 0.11 13.56
CA LEU A 51 12.16 1.18 14.53
C LEU A 51 13.33 2.15 14.43
N THR A 52 13.08 3.42 14.77
CA THR A 52 14.06 4.49 14.69
C THR A 52 14.21 5.18 16.04
N ASP A 53 15.33 5.86 16.24
CA ASP A 53 15.52 6.77 17.36
C ASP A 53 14.77 8.10 17.13
N ALA A 54 15.01 9.08 18.01
CA ALA A 54 14.39 10.40 17.95
C ALA A 54 14.82 11.21 16.72
N ASP A 55 16.00 10.92 16.16
CA ASP A 55 16.55 11.59 14.98
C ASP A 55 16.14 10.89 13.68
N GLY A 56 15.45 9.75 13.77
CA GLY A 56 14.96 8.98 12.64
C GLY A 56 15.94 7.91 12.15
N GLU A 57 17.03 7.67 12.87
CA GLU A 57 18.03 6.67 12.50
C GLU A 57 17.58 5.26 12.92
N PRO A 58 17.77 4.22 12.07
CA PRO A 58 17.35 2.86 12.40
C PRO A 58 18.04 2.31 13.66
N MET A 59 17.23 1.81 14.60
CA MET A 59 17.71 1.18 15.83
C MET A 59 17.74 -0.34 15.71
N VAL A 60 18.88 -0.93 16.10
CA VAL A 60 19.04 -2.39 16.17
C VAL A 60 18.65 -2.88 17.56
N TYR A 61 17.77 -3.88 17.61
CA TYR A 61 17.35 -4.56 18.83
C TYR A 61 17.87 -6.01 18.85
N PRO A 62 17.95 -6.67 20.03
CA PRO A 62 18.47 -8.04 20.13
C PRO A 62 17.78 -9.06 19.21
N LEU A 63 16.47 -8.90 18.95
CA LEU A 63 15.74 -9.76 18.02
C LEU A 63 16.22 -9.63 16.57
N ASN A 64 16.68 -8.44 16.16
CA ASN A 64 17.25 -8.24 14.82
C ASN A 64 18.56 -9.01 14.63
N GLU A 65 19.34 -9.17 15.70
CA GLU A 65 20.56 -9.96 15.69
C GLU A 65 20.30 -11.46 15.78
N TRP A 66 19.14 -11.86 16.30
CA TRP A 66 18.71 -13.26 16.42
C TRP A 66 18.12 -13.79 15.11
N TYR A 67 17.15 -13.08 14.54
CA TYR A 67 16.44 -13.53 13.34
C TYR A 67 17.32 -13.47 12.08
N ARG A 68 16.97 -14.26 11.07
CA ARG A 68 17.71 -14.40 9.81
C ARG A 68 16.75 -14.26 8.63
N THR A 69 16.59 -13.04 8.12
CA THR A 69 15.68 -12.73 7.00
C THR A 69 16.41 -12.06 5.84
N PRO A 70 17.36 -12.74 5.18
CA PRO A 70 18.23 -12.13 4.17
C PRO A 70 17.47 -11.59 2.95
N SER A 71 16.40 -12.25 2.51
CA SER A 71 15.60 -11.77 1.38
C SER A 71 14.86 -10.46 1.69
N MET A 72 14.40 -10.28 2.94
CA MET A 72 13.76 -9.04 3.36
C MET A 72 14.79 -7.93 3.57
N ALA A 73 16.00 -8.25 4.08
CA ALA A 73 17.10 -7.29 4.14
C ALA A 73 17.48 -6.79 2.74
N ARG A 74 17.54 -7.69 1.75
CA ARG A 74 17.75 -7.31 0.34
C ARG A 74 16.63 -6.41 -0.18
N LEU A 75 15.37 -6.75 0.09
CA LEU A 75 14.22 -5.93 -0.34
C LEU A 75 14.26 -4.53 0.30
N ALA A 76 14.58 -4.45 1.59
CA ALA A 76 14.70 -3.20 2.34
C ALA A 76 15.83 -2.31 1.81
N ALA A 77 16.95 -2.89 1.37
CA ALA A 77 18.07 -2.15 0.78
C ALA A 77 17.77 -1.62 -0.63
N GLN A 78 16.80 -2.21 -1.33
CA GLN A 78 16.42 -1.85 -2.70
C GLN A 78 15.15 -1.00 -2.77
N GLY A 79 14.52 -0.72 -1.62
CA GLY A 79 13.22 -0.07 -1.57
C GLY A 79 13.08 0.88 -0.39
N THR A 80 11.83 1.16 -0.05
CA THR A 80 11.48 2.04 1.06
C THR A 80 10.96 1.22 2.24
N ARG A 81 11.45 1.55 3.44
CA ARG A 81 10.91 1.03 4.70
C ARG A 81 10.02 2.10 5.33
N PHE A 82 8.91 1.66 5.93
CA PHE A 82 8.08 2.52 6.76
C PHE A 82 8.34 2.17 8.23
N SER A 83 8.89 3.10 9.00
CA SER A 83 9.09 2.95 10.45
C SER A 83 7.78 3.09 11.21
N THR A 84 6.79 3.76 10.61
CA THR A 84 5.44 3.95 11.14
C THR A 84 4.41 3.40 10.15
N PHE A 85 4.02 2.14 10.34
CA PHE A 85 3.01 1.46 9.54
C PHE A 85 2.07 0.66 10.45
N TYR A 86 0.76 0.82 10.27
CA TYR A 86 -0.24 0.27 11.19
C TYR A 86 -1.17 -0.73 10.54
N ALA A 87 -1.56 -1.74 11.31
CA ALA A 87 -2.60 -2.70 10.99
C ALA A 87 -3.73 -2.62 12.05
N GLN A 88 -4.81 -3.35 11.82
CA GLN A 88 -5.75 -3.66 12.90
C GLN A 88 -5.10 -4.73 13.80
N SER A 89 -5.47 -4.78 15.08
CA SER A 89 -4.85 -5.69 16.05
C SER A 89 -5.18 -7.17 15.86
N VAL A 90 -5.98 -7.52 14.83
CA VAL A 90 -6.42 -8.89 14.55
C VAL A 90 -6.42 -9.16 13.04
N CYS A 91 -6.25 -10.42 12.64
CA CYS A 91 -6.13 -10.86 11.25
C CYS A 91 -7.33 -10.48 10.36
N SER A 92 -8.56 -10.86 10.72
CA SER A 92 -9.76 -10.60 9.90
C SER A 92 -10.01 -9.10 9.62
N PRO A 93 -10.00 -8.18 10.61
CA PRO A 93 -10.14 -6.76 10.34
C PRO A 93 -9.05 -6.22 9.41
N THR A 94 -7.77 -6.58 9.65
CA THR A 94 -6.65 -6.15 8.80
C THR A 94 -6.82 -6.62 7.36
N ARG A 95 -7.13 -7.90 7.14
CA ARG A 95 -7.32 -8.47 5.80
C ARG A 95 -8.50 -7.84 5.08
N ALA A 96 -9.61 -7.56 5.78
CA ALA A 96 -10.75 -6.86 5.21
C ALA A 96 -10.39 -5.42 4.80
N THR A 97 -9.67 -4.68 5.66
CA THR A 97 -9.17 -3.33 5.35
C THR A 97 -8.23 -3.32 4.13
N VAL A 98 -7.27 -4.25 4.04
CA VAL A 98 -6.39 -4.39 2.86
C VAL A 98 -7.19 -4.65 1.59
N MET A 99 -8.22 -5.49 1.68
CA MET A 99 -9.02 -5.88 0.54
C MET A 99 -9.97 -4.78 0.04
N ASN A 100 -10.51 -3.91 0.90
CA ASN A 100 -11.54 -2.95 0.50
C ASN A 100 -11.20 -1.47 0.76
N GLY A 101 -10.05 -1.18 1.38
CA GLY A 101 -9.57 0.17 1.69
C GLY A 101 -10.34 0.91 2.79
N GLN A 102 -11.21 0.22 3.53
CA GLN A 102 -12.07 0.84 4.55
C GLN A 102 -11.56 0.54 5.95
N ASN A 103 -11.76 1.49 6.88
CA ASN A 103 -11.51 1.23 8.29
C ASN A 103 -12.42 0.10 8.83
N ALA A 104 -11.92 -0.66 9.81
CA ALA A 104 -12.65 -1.76 10.43
C ALA A 104 -14.05 -1.41 10.96
N THR A 105 -14.23 -0.18 11.43
CA THR A 105 -15.53 0.32 11.89
C THR A 105 -16.56 0.44 10.77
N ARG A 106 -16.13 0.71 9.53
CA ARG A 106 -17.02 0.87 8.37
C ARG A 106 -17.47 -0.47 7.78
N HIS A 107 -16.56 -1.43 7.67
CA HIS A 107 -16.90 -2.77 7.17
C HIS A 107 -17.38 -3.73 8.27
N ALA A 108 -17.42 -3.26 9.53
CA ALA A 108 -17.95 -3.93 10.72
C ALA A 108 -17.34 -5.29 11.06
N THR A 109 -16.22 -5.67 10.46
CA THR A 109 -15.40 -6.82 10.85
C THR A 109 -14.29 -6.29 11.75
N THR A 110 -14.50 -6.32 13.06
CA THR A 110 -13.58 -5.76 14.07
C THR A 110 -12.87 -6.80 14.95
N GLN A 111 -13.09 -8.08 14.68
CA GLN A 111 -12.52 -9.20 15.42
C GLN A 111 -12.35 -10.40 14.46
N TRP A 112 -11.60 -11.43 14.88
CA TRP A 112 -11.43 -12.65 14.09
C TRP A 112 -12.79 -13.29 13.77
N ILE A 113 -12.91 -13.85 12.56
CA ILE A 113 -14.11 -14.54 12.10
C ILE A 113 -13.89 -16.05 12.19
N ALA A 114 -14.82 -16.76 12.83
CA ALA A 114 -14.87 -18.21 12.76
C ALA A 114 -15.47 -18.66 11.41
N PRO A 115 -14.91 -19.68 10.74
CA PRO A 115 -15.31 -20.05 9.38
C PRO A 115 -16.73 -20.62 9.27
N HIS A 116 -17.28 -21.14 10.36
CA HIS A 116 -18.52 -21.92 10.34
C HIS A 116 -19.60 -21.43 11.32
N SER A 117 -19.34 -20.38 12.10
CA SER A 117 -20.29 -19.90 13.10
C SER A 117 -20.12 -18.42 13.41
N ASN A 118 -21.20 -17.82 13.89
CA ASN A 118 -21.14 -16.47 14.43
C ASN A 118 -20.49 -16.51 15.81
N ASN A 119 -19.24 -16.08 15.89
CA ASN A 119 -18.46 -15.99 17.12
C ASN A 119 -18.59 -14.62 17.82
N ARG A 120 -19.71 -13.91 17.65
CA ARG A 120 -19.96 -12.64 18.35
C ARG A 120 -20.02 -12.89 19.86
N GLY A 121 -19.08 -12.30 20.59
CA GLY A 121 -19.11 -12.34 22.06
C GLY A 121 -20.32 -11.61 22.64
N GLN A 122 -20.60 -11.85 23.93
CA GLN A 122 -21.70 -11.21 24.67
C GLN A 122 -21.73 -9.69 24.48
N PHE A 123 -20.56 -9.04 24.53
CA PHE A 123 -20.38 -7.60 24.40
C PHE A 123 -20.04 -7.13 22.97
N GLY A 124 -20.11 -8.03 21.98
CA GLY A 124 -19.84 -7.69 20.58
C GLY A 124 -20.95 -6.82 19.97
N PRO A 125 -20.63 -5.92 19.02
CA PRO A 125 -21.62 -5.06 18.36
C PRO A 125 -22.76 -5.88 17.73
N GLN A 126 -24.00 -5.43 17.86
CA GLN A 126 -25.16 -6.17 17.32
C GLN A 126 -25.07 -6.40 15.80
N ALA A 127 -24.58 -5.39 15.07
CA ALA A 127 -24.37 -5.45 13.62
C ALA A 127 -22.94 -5.86 13.22
N TRP A 128 -22.22 -6.60 14.07
CA TRP A 128 -20.89 -7.08 13.75
C TRP A 128 -20.91 -8.03 12.54
N ASN A 129 -20.06 -7.75 11.56
CA ASN A 129 -19.99 -8.49 10.31
C ASN A 129 -19.13 -9.75 10.47
N TRP A 130 -19.71 -10.76 11.13
CA TRP A 130 -19.10 -12.07 11.31
C TRP A 130 -19.02 -12.89 10.01
N SER A 131 -19.81 -12.54 8.98
CA SER A 131 -19.76 -13.21 7.67
C SER A 131 -18.64 -12.68 6.78
N GLY A 132 -17.95 -11.61 7.18
CA GLY A 132 -16.81 -11.04 6.45
C GLY A 132 -17.20 -10.36 5.14
N LEU A 133 -16.25 -10.33 4.20
CA LEU A 133 -16.46 -9.74 2.88
C LEU A 133 -17.44 -10.57 2.05
N LYS A 134 -18.36 -9.89 1.37
CA LYS A 134 -19.39 -10.46 0.51
C LYS A 134 -18.97 -10.33 -0.95
N LYS A 135 -19.56 -11.16 -1.81
CA LYS A 135 -19.34 -11.09 -3.27
C LYS A 135 -19.67 -9.72 -3.85
N ALA A 136 -20.60 -8.96 -3.26
CA ALA A 136 -20.99 -7.64 -3.73
C ALA A 136 -19.97 -6.53 -3.36
N ASP A 137 -19.08 -6.77 -2.40
CA ASP A 137 -18.15 -5.75 -1.93
C ASP A 137 -17.15 -5.36 -3.03
N VAL A 138 -16.82 -4.07 -3.09
CA VAL A 138 -15.75 -3.57 -3.95
C VAL A 138 -14.42 -3.86 -3.27
N THR A 139 -13.55 -4.58 -3.96
CA THR A 139 -12.23 -4.98 -3.44
C THR A 139 -11.10 -4.53 -4.36
N LEU A 140 -9.90 -4.34 -3.81
CA LEU A 140 -8.71 -4.01 -4.56
C LEU A 140 -8.47 -4.97 -5.73
N PRO A 141 -8.53 -6.31 -5.57
CA PRO A 141 -8.41 -7.23 -6.71
C PRO A 141 -9.51 -7.03 -7.76
N ARG A 142 -10.75 -6.71 -7.38
CA ARG A 142 -11.83 -6.46 -8.34
C ARG A 142 -11.58 -5.17 -9.14
N VAL A 143 -11.10 -4.12 -8.47
CA VAL A 143 -10.75 -2.86 -9.12
C VAL A 143 -9.58 -3.07 -10.09
N LEU A 144 -8.53 -3.79 -9.66
CA LEU A 144 -7.39 -4.15 -10.49
C LEU A 144 -7.81 -5.00 -11.70
N GLN A 145 -8.63 -6.04 -11.49
CA GLN A 145 -9.19 -6.87 -12.56
C GLN A 145 -9.98 -6.03 -13.58
N GLY A 146 -10.79 -5.07 -13.12
CA GLY A 146 -11.53 -4.16 -14.00
C GLY A 146 -10.62 -3.25 -14.84
N ALA A 147 -9.42 -2.95 -14.34
CA ALA A 147 -8.36 -2.26 -15.09
C ALA A 147 -7.51 -3.22 -15.96
N GLY A 148 -7.85 -4.52 -16.00
CA GLY A 148 -7.23 -5.58 -16.79
C GLY A 148 -6.00 -6.23 -16.16
N TYR A 149 -5.83 -6.14 -14.83
CA TYR A 149 -4.72 -6.77 -14.11
C TYR A 149 -5.04 -8.25 -13.88
#